data_AF-A0A914MY79-F1
#
_entry.id   AF-A0A914MY79-F1
#
_cell.length_a   1.000
_cell.length_b   1.000
_cell.length_c   1.000
_cell.angle_alpha   90.00
_cell.angle_beta   90.00
_cell.angle_gamma   90.00
#
_symmetry.space_group_name_H-M   'P 1'
#
loop_
_entity.id
_entity.type
_entity.pdbx_description
1 polymer ?
#
loop_
_entity_poly.entity_id
_entity_poly.type
_entity_poly.pdbx_seq_one_letter_code
_entity_poly.pdbx_strand_id
1 'polypeptide(L)'
;MVVHATSPKRGDSNSEGILLYNPILNVYLNKNMAAQFAYSHGFVDEHLWNDFKANCCKGCVDPSNCDINFLRGECRYKASFIKVKFNQ
;
A
#
# COMPACT_ATOMS: atom_id res chain seq x y z
N MET A 1 -13.31 3.10 -3.49
CA MET A 1 -13.19 2.57 -2.11
C MET A 1 -14.06 3.41 -1.21
N VAL A 2 -15.13 2.83 -0.65
CA VAL A 2 -16.16 3.57 0.08
C VAL A 2 -15.91 3.37 1.57
N VAL A 3 -15.75 4.47 2.31
CA VAL A 3 -15.73 4.45 3.77
C VAL A 3 -17.19 4.43 4.23
N HIS A 4 -17.63 3.32 4.80
CA HIS A 4 -18.90 3.25 5.51
C HIS A 4 -18.60 3.49 6.99
N ALA A 5 -18.76 4.72 7.45
CA ALA A 5 -18.74 5.05 8.86
C ALA A 5 -20.15 4.81 9.41
N THR A 6 -20.35 3.72 10.14
CA THR A 6 -21.55 3.55 10.95
C THR A 6 -21.42 4.42 12.19
N SER A 7 -21.99 5.64 12.17
CA SER A 7 -22.13 6.46 13.37
C SER A 7 -23.05 5.75 14.38
N PRO A 8 -22.69 5.66 15.68
CA PRO A 8 -23.60 5.16 16.69
C PRO A 8 -24.73 6.18 16.90
N LYS A 9 -25.96 5.69 17.06
CA LYS A 9 -27.08 6.57 17.42
C LYS A 9 -26.82 7.17 18.80
N ARG A 10 -27.01 8.49 18.87
CA ARG A 10 -26.82 9.37 20.03
C ARG A 10 -27.56 8.83 21.28
N GLY A 11 -26.80 8.40 22.30
CA GLY A 11 -27.31 8.05 23.63
C GLY A 11 -26.29 7.22 24.41
N ASP A 12 -25.77 7.81 25.49
CA ASP A 12 -24.90 7.25 26.53
C ASP A 12 -23.42 6.93 26.21
N SER A 13 -22.56 7.55 27.01
CA SER A 13 -21.12 7.43 27.03
C SER A 13 -20.69 6.02 27.43
N ASN A 14 -20.57 5.12 26.45
CA ASN A 14 -19.68 3.98 26.50
C ASN A 14 -18.82 4.05 25.24
N SER A 15 -17.49 4.10 25.37
CA SER A 15 -16.61 4.22 24.22
C SER A 15 -16.62 2.92 23.42
N GLU A 16 -17.62 2.77 22.54
CA GLU A 16 -17.66 1.68 21.58
C GLU A 16 -16.58 1.91 20.52
N GLY A 17 -15.83 0.84 20.23
CA GLY A 17 -14.66 0.89 19.37
C GLY A 17 -14.99 1.29 17.93
N ILE A 18 -14.05 1.95 17.28
CA ILE A 18 -14.16 2.30 15.86
C ILE A 18 -13.75 1.07 15.04
N LEU A 19 -14.69 0.48 14.32
CA LEU A 19 -14.41 -0.54 13.31
C LEU A 19 -14.19 0.14 11.96
N LEU A 20 -13.00 -0.02 11.42
CA LEU A 20 -12.63 0.46 10.09
C LEU A 20 -12.41 -0.73 9.18
N TYR A 21 -13.23 -0.86 8.14
CA TYR A 21 -13.07 -1.92 7.13
C TYR A 21 -12.28 -1.38 5.93
N ASN A 22 -11.08 -1.90 5.72
CA ASN A 22 -10.09 -1.43 4.73
C ASN A 22 -9.92 0.10 4.65
N PRO A 23 -9.62 0.79 5.76
CA PRO A 23 -9.39 2.23 5.72
C PRO A 23 -8.08 2.58 4.99
N ILE A 24 -8.11 3.57 4.11
CA ILE A 24 -6.89 4.28 3.70
C ILE A 24 -6.51 5.23 4.85
N LEU A 25 -5.77 4.71 5.83
CA LEU A 25 -5.34 5.50 7.00
C LEU A 25 -4.25 6.52 6.66
N ASN A 26 -3.38 6.17 5.70
CA ASN A 26 -2.31 7.04 5.24
C ASN A 26 -1.92 6.66 3.81
N VAL A 27 -2.03 7.58 2.86
CA VAL A 27 -1.72 7.33 1.45
C VAL A 27 -0.26 6.89 1.23
N TYR A 28 0.68 7.39 2.02
CA TYR A 28 2.10 7.03 1.93
C TYR A 28 2.34 5.59 2.36
N LEU A 29 1.87 5.26 3.58
CA LEU A 29 2.02 3.93 4.15
C LEU A 29 1.24 2.88 3.34
N ASN A 30 0.06 3.26 2.83
CA ASN A 30 -0.79 2.38 2.06
C ASN A 30 -0.16 2.00 0.71
N LYS A 31 0.62 2.89 0.07
CA LYS A 31 1.31 2.57 -1.19
C LYS A 31 2.48 1.62 -1.01
N ASN A 32 3.28 1.79 0.04
CA ASN A 32 4.40 0.89 0.35
C ASN A 32 3.88 -0.49 0.74
N MET A 33 2.85 -0.55 1.60
CA MET A 33 2.20 -1.81 1.95
C MET A 33 1.49 -2.48 0.77
N ALA A 34 0.80 -1.72 -0.08
CA ALA A 34 0.13 -2.30 -1.25
C ALA A 34 1.12 -2.99 -2.19
N ALA A 35 2.30 -2.41 -2.41
CA ALA A 35 3.32 -3.04 -3.25
C ALA A 35 3.82 -4.37 -2.66
N GLN A 36 4.10 -4.42 -1.36
CA GLN A 36 4.51 -5.65 -0.67
C GLN A 36 3.39 -6.70 -0.64
N PHE A 37 2.14 -6.26 -0.41
CA PHE A 37 0.99 -7.14 -0.47
C PHE A 37 0.84 -7.75 -1.86
N ALA A 38 0.99 -6.95 -2.91
CA ALA A 38 0.82 -7.37 -4.30
C ALA A 38 1.80 -8.49 -4.65
N TYR A 39 3.07 -8.32 -4.25
CA TYR A 39 4.09 -9.35 -4.40
C TYR A 39 3.78 -10.60 -3.57
N SER A 40 3.46 -10.44 -2.28
CA SER A 40 3.21 -11.57 -1.36
C SER A 40 1.99 -12.41 -1.73
N HIS A 41 1.08 -11.88 -2.55
CA HIS A 41 -0.12 -12.57 -3.04
C HIS A 41 -0.05 -12.89 -4.55
N GLY A 42 1.13 -12.77 -5.18
CA GLY A 42 1.34 -13.21 -6.57
C GLY A 42 0.77 -12.29 -7.65
N PHE A 43 0.34 -11.08 -7.32
CA PHE A 43 -0.12 -10.09 -8.30
C PHE A 43 1.04 -9.46 -9.09
N VAL A 44 2.24 -9.45 -8.51
CA VAL A 44 3.47 -8.96 -9.13
C VAL A 44 4.37 -10.14 -9.44
N ASP A 45 4.84 -10.20 -10.68
CA ASP A 45 5.79 -11.20 -11.14
C ASP A 45 7.11 -11.14 -10.34
N GLU A 46 7.68 -12.31 -10.03
CA GLU A 46 8.89 -12.40 -9.21
C GLU A 46 10.10 -11.74 -9.88
N HIS A 47 10.23 -11.84 -11.21
CA HIS A 47 11.29 -11.18 -11.95
C HIS A 47 11.14 -9.66 -11.90
N LEU A 48 9.91 -9.15 -12.11
CA LEU A 48 9.61 -7.72 -12.00
C LEU A 48 9.89 -7.19 -10.58
N TRP A 49 9.52 -7.95 -9.54
CA TRP A 49 9.75 -7.56 -8.15
C TRP A 49 11.24 -7.55 -7.79
N ASN A 50 11.98 -8.58 -8.20
CA ASN A 50 13.42 -8.68 -7.93
C ASN A 50 14.21 -7.61 -8.67
N ASP A 51 13.88 -7.34 -9.93
CA ASP A 51 14.46 -6.25 -10.72
C ASP A 51 14.19 -4.88 -10.06
N PHE A 52 12.94 -4.63 -9.66
CA PHE A 52 12.58 -3.41 -8.93
C PHE A 52 13.35 -3.29 -7.60
N LYS A 53 13.37 -4.36 -6.80
CA LYS A 53 14.05 -4.39 -5.50
C LYS A 53 15.55 -4.13 -5.65
N ALA A 54 16.20 -4.76 -6.63
CA ALA A 54 17.64 -4.60 -6.86
C ALA A 54 17.98 -3.20 -7.37
N ASN A 55 17.28 -2.72 -8.40
CA ASN A 55 17.64 -1.50 -9.10
C ASN A 55 17.10 -0.22 -8.44
N CYS A 56 16.01 -0.31 -7.68
CA CYS A 56 15.35 0.86 -7.10
C CYS A 56 15.42 0.93 -5.57
N CYS A 57 15.62 -0.21 -4.91
CA CYS A 57 15.51 -0.30 -3.46
C CYS A 57 16.74 -0.94 -2.78
N LYS A 58 17.85 -1.12 -3.51
CA LYS A 58 19.11 -1.69 -2.98
C LYS A 58 18.91 -3.02 -2.23
N GLY A 59 17.96 -3.84 -2.67
CA GLY A 59 17.67 -5.14 -2.05
C GLY A 59 16.57 -5.14 -0.98
N CYS A 60 16.12 -3.99 -0.47
CA CYS A 60 15.11 -3.92 0.59
C CYS A 60 14.00 -2.91 0.27
N VAL A 61 12.78 -3.41 0.06
CA VAL A 61 11.60 -2.56 -0.14
C VAL A 61 10.98 -2.31 1.23
N ASP A 62 11.45 -1.30 1.95
CA ASP A 62 10.87 -0.90 3.24
C ASP A 62 10.63 0.63 3.29
N PRO A 63 9.69 1.13 4.12
CA PRO A 63 9.35 2.55 4.15
C PRO A 63 10.52 3.49 4.52
N SER A 64 11.55 2.98 5.20
CA SER A 64 12.74 3.73 5.63
C SER A 64 13.89 3.68 4.62
N ASN A 65 14.11 2.59 3.86
CA ASN A 65 15.15 2.55 2.82
C ASN A 65 14.64 2.76 1.38
N CYS A 66 13.38 2.44 1.09
CA CYS A 66 12.80 2.55 -0.24
C CYS A 66 11.34 2.98 -0.20
N ASP A 67 11.12 4.29 -0.05
CA ASP A 67 9.79 4.84 -0.13
C ASP A 67 9.35 5.01 -1.61
N ILE A 68 8.38 4.19 -2.01
CA ILE A 68 7.81 4.15 -3.36
C ILE A 68 7.19 5.50 -3.75
N ASN A 69 6.82 6.33 -2.76
CA ASN A 69 6.28 7.67 -3.02
C ASN A 69 7.33 8.65 -3.56
N PHE A 70 8.61 8.45 -3.21
CA PHE A 70 9.70 9.36 -3.56
C PHE A 70 10.58 8.87 -4.71
N LEU A 71 10.30 7.68 -5.26
CA LEU A 71 10.99 7.17 -6.45
C LEU A 71 10.82 8.11 -7.65
N ARG A 72 11.89 8.22 -8.45
CA ARG A 72 11.97 9.04 -9.67
C ARG A 72 12.46 8.24 -10.86
N GLY A 73 12.22 8.79 -12.06
CA GLY A 73 12.66 8.20 -13.34
C GLY A 73 12.16 6.77 -13.55
N GLU A 74 13.05 5.92 -14.06
CA GLU A 74 12.89 4.47 -14.25
C GLU A 74 12.21 3.77 -13.06
N CYS A 75 12.61 4.11 -11.84
CA CYS A 75 12.08 3.48 -10.64
C CYS A 75 10.62 3.84 -10.35
N ARG A 76 10.19 5.06 -10.69
CA ARG A 76 8.77 5.44 -10.64
C ARG A 76 7.96 4.68 -11.68
N TYR A 77 8.52 4.47 -12.87
CA TYR A 77 7.87 3.73 -13.93
C TYR A 77 7.65 2.26 -13.52
N LYS A 78 8.71 1.58 -13.05
CA LYS A 78 8.62 0.21 -12.51
C LYS A 78 7.63 0.10 -11.34
N ALA A 79 7.65 1.05 -10.40
CA ALA A 79 6.68 1.11 -9.31
C ALA A 79 5.22 1.28 -9.76
N SER A 80 4.98 1.88 -10.93
CA SER A 80 3.64 2.05 -11.47
C SER A 80 3.04 0.72 -11.95
N PHE A 81 3.84 -0.21 -12.47
CA PHE A 81 3.38 -1.56 -12.84
C PHE A 81 2.92 -2.38 -11.64
N ILE A 82 3.60 -2.23 -10.51
CA ILE A 82 3.21 -2.88 -9.25
C ILE A 82 1.85 -2.35 -8.77
N LYS A 83 1.57 -1.06 -8.96
CA LYS A 83 0.29 -0.43 -8.56
C LYS A 83 -0.89 -0.80 -9.48
N VAL A 84 -0.68 -0.93 -10.79
CA VAL A 84 -1.76 -1.20 -11.76
C VAL A 84 -2.41 -2.57 -11.54
N LYS A 85 -1.69 -3.55 -10.97
CA LYS A 85 -2.21 -4.89 -10.66
C LYS A 85 -3.23 -4.94 -9.52
N PHE A 86 -3.37 -3.88 -8.74
CA PHE A 86 -4.21 -3.86 -7.52
C PHE A 86 -5.62 -3.31 -7.74
N ASN A 87 -5.92 -2.80 -8.93
CA ASN A 87 -7.20 -2.17 -9.24
C ASN A 87 -8.02 -2.99 -10.25
N GLN A 88 -7.82 -4.31 -10.26
CA GLN A 88 -8.59 -5.28 -11.02
C GLN A 88 -9.50 -6.08 -10.08
#